data_AF-A0A5A7PN94-F1
#
_entry.id   AF-A0A5A7PN94-F1
#
_cell.length_a   1.000
_cell.length_b   1.000
_cell.length_c   1.000
_cell.angle_alpha   90.00
_cell.angle_beta   90.00
_cell.angle_gamma   90.00
#
_symmetry.space_group_name_H-M   'P 1'
#
loop_
_entity.id
_entity.type
_entity.pdbx_description
1 polymer ?
#
loop_
_entity_poly.entity_id
_entity_poly.type
_entity_poly.pdbx_seq_one_letter_code
_entity_poly.pdbx_strand_id
1 'polypeptide(L)'
;KELGIKELIPAYLDPKLNPQDLSTGVSFASGGSGYDPQTSQLASVTPISSQLNQFKEYITKLKGAVGEEKAKYILSNSIYLVVAGSDDVANTYFTIGTRRVQYDISSYADLLVSSASSFIQDIYKLGARRIAVFGVPPVGCLPAQRTLAGGSIRFCAEPYNQAAQIVNAKLSTALDSLTGTLPQSRVVYIDIYTPLLDLIMYPQKYGEPVSYD
;
A
#
# COMPACT_ATOMS: atom_id res chain seq x y z
N LYS A 1 11.85 12.87 19.15
CA LYS A 1 11.62 12.28 17.81
C LYS A 1 12.56 11.08 17.65
N GLU A 2 12.08 9.87 17.90
CA GLU A 2 12.94 8.68 17.99
C GLU A 2 13.48 8.17 16.65
N LEU A 3 12.86 8.55 15.52
CA LEU A 3 13.22 8.07 14.19
C LEU A 3 13.89 9.13 13.28
N GLY A 4 14.04 10.37 13.74
CA GLY A 4 14.59 11.46 12.91
C GLY A 4 13.72 11.86 11.70
N ILE A 5 12.46 11.41 11.65
CA ILE A 5 11.51 11.67 10.55
C ILE A 5 10.80 13.01 10.77
N LYS A 6 10.46 13.69 9.68
CA LYS A 6 9.57 14.87 9.71
C LYS A 6 8.23 14.52 10.37
N GLU A 7 7.60 15.53 10.94
CA GLU A 7 6.26 15.35 11.54
C GLU A 7 5.20 15.09 10.47
N LEU A 8 5.35 15.75 9.32
CA LEU A 8 4.55 15.52 8.13
C LEU A 8 5.46 15.21 6.94
N ILE A 9 5.15 14.13 6.22
CA ILE A 9 5.78 13.81 4.95
C ILE A 9 4.98 14.48 3.83
N PRO A 10 5.56 15.44 3.08
CA PRO A 10 4.84 16.15 2.03
C PRO A 10 4.55 15.23 0.83
N ALA A 11 3.48 15.53 0.11
CA ALA A 11 3.21 14.89 -1.17
C ALA A 11 4.25 15.34 -2.20
N TYR A 12 4.71 14.41 -3.05
CA TYR A 12 5.70 14.70 -4.09
C TYR A 12 5.20 15.74 -5.11
N LEU A 13 3.89 15.76 -5.35
CA LEU A 13 3.23 16.69 -6.27
C LEU A 13 2.80 18.01 -5.60
N ASP A 14 3.15 18.25 -4.33
CA ASP A 14 2.88 19.53 -3.69
C ASP A 14 3.68 20.65 -4.41
N PRO A 15 3.02 21.68 -4.97
CA PRO A 15 3.71 22.79 -5.65
C PRO A 15 4.63 23.59 -4.72
N LYS A 16 4.51 23.43 -3.40
CA LYS A 16 5.36 24.07 -2.38
C LYS A 16 6.56 23.22 -1.97
N LEU A 17 6.74 22.04 -2.56
CA LEU A 17 7.83 21.13 -2.22
C LEU A 17 9.19 21.71 -2.62
N ASN A 18 10.07 21.94 -1.65
CA ASN A 18 11.40 22.47 -1.91
C ASN A 18 12.42 21.34 -2.13
N PRO A 19 13.50 21.58 -2.91
CA PRO A 19 14.54 20.57 -3.15
C PRO A 19 15.16 19.99 -1.86
N GLN A 20 15.26 20.79 -0.80
CA GLN A 20 15.78 20.35 0.50
C GLN A 20 14.86 19.30 1.16
N ASP A 21 13.56 19.37 0.91
CA ASP A 21 12.58 18.44 1.47
C ASP A 21 12.77 17.02 0.94
N LEU A 22 13.25 16.90 -0.31
CA LEU A 22 13.49 15.61 -0.97
C LEU A 22 14.40 14.70 -0.15
N SER A 23 15.38 15.26 0.55
CA SER A 23 16.37 14.50 1.33
C SER A 23 15.82 13.87 2.62
N THR A 24 14.60 14.24 3.00
CA THR A 24 13.98 13.89 4.29
C THR A 24 12.68 13.10 4.17
N GLY A 25 12.31 12.70 2.95
CA GLY A 25 11.14 11.89 2.65
C GLY A 25 10.01 12.66 1.96
N VAL A 26 9.32 11.98 1.04
CA VAL A 26 8.16 12.45 0.29
C VAL A 26 7.18 11.29 0.10
N SER A 27 5.91 11.60 -0.15
CA SER A 27 4.87 10.61 -0.46
C SER A 27 4.47 10.68 -1.93
N PHE A 28 4.45 9.52 -2.59
CA PHE A 28 3.94 9.36 -3.97
C PHE A 28 2.51 8.80 -3.99
N ALA A 29 1.93 8.53 -2.81
CA ALA A 29 0.66 7.82 -2.71
C ALA A 29 -0.50 8.60 -3.33
N SER A 30 -1.40 7.88 -4.00
CA SER A 30 -2.65 8.41 -4.54
C SER A 30 -3.80 7.54 -4.02
N GLY A 31 -4.76 8.17 -3.33
CA GLY A 31 -5.95 7.47 -2.83
C GLY A 31 -6.77 6.88 -3.98
N GLY A 32 -7.33 5.68 -3.80
CA GLY A 32 -8.02 4.95 -4.87
C GLY A 32 -7.08 4.19 -5.81
N SER A 33 -5.77 4.22 -5.57
CA SER A 33 -4.79 3.47 -6.35
C SER A 33 -4.59 2.06 -5.79
N GLY A 34 -4.11 1.16 -6.65
CA GLY A 34 -3.89 -0.23 -6.31
C GLY A 34 -2.89 -0.90 -7.26
N TYR A 35 -2.65 -2.18 -7.07
CA TYR A 35 -1.77 -2.98 -7.91
C TYR A 35 -2.41 -3.33 -9.26
N ASP A 36 -3.73 -3.34 -9.35
CA ASP A 36 -4.46 -3.53 -10.60
C ASP A 36 -4.60 -2.17 -11.33
N PRO A 37 -4.07 -2.01 -12.56
CA PRO A 37 -4.22 -0.77 -13.32
C PRO A 37 -5.68 -0.35 -13.54
N GLN A 38 -6.61 -1.33 -13.59
CA GLN A 38 -8.04 -1.05 -13.75
C GLN A 38 -8.60 -0.31 -12.53
N THR A 39 -8.08 -0.54 -11.34
CA THR A 39 -8.52 0.13 -10.10
C THR A 39 -8.34 1.64 -10.20
N SER A 40 -7.13 2.07 -10.56
CA SER A 40 -6.85 3.51 -10.74
C SER A 40 -7.59 4.12 -11.93
N GLN A 41 -7.83 3.33 -12.99
CA GLN A 41 -8.63 3.76 -14.13
C GLN A 41 -10.09 4.03 -13.73
N LEU A 42 -10.72 3.12 -13.00
CA LEU A 42 -12.11 3.25 -12.56
C LEU A 42 -12.29 4.41 -11.58
N ALA A 43 -11.31 4.63 -10.69
CA ALA A 43 -11.31 5.75 -9.77
C ALA A 43 -10.85 7.08 -10.39
N SER A 44 -10.33 7.08 -11.63
CA SER A 44 -9.73 8.25 -12.29
C SER A 44 -8.61 8.91 -11.47
N VAL A 45 -7.72 8.10 -10.89
CA VAL A 45 -6.62 8.54 -10.02
C VAL A 45 -5.25 8.12 -10.56
N THR A 46 -4.18 8.54 -9.89
CA THR A 46 -2.80 8.26 -10.34
C THR A 46 -2.47 6.78 -10.12
N PRO A 47 -2.18 6.00 -11.18
CA PRO A 47 -1.84 4.58 -11.05
C PRO A 47 -0.47 4.38 -10.40
N ILE A 48 -0.26 3.22 -9.79
CA ILE A 48 1.01 2.87 -9.13
C ILE A 48 2.23 2.93 -10.07
N SER A 49 2.03 2.70 -11.38
CA SER A 49 3.05 2.87 -12.41
C SER A 49 3.49 4.34 -12.57
N SER A 50 2.56 5.28 -12.46
CA SER A 50 2.87 6.71 -12.44
C SER A 50 3.56 7.11 -11.14
N GLN A 51 3.21 6.50 -10.01
CA GLN A 51 3.94 6.70 -8.74
C GLN A 51 5.40 6.20 -8.84
N LEU A 52 5.65 5.09 -9.54
CA LEU A 52 7.02 4.62 -9.85
C LEU A 52 7.76 5.61 -10.75
N ASN A 53 7.09 6.21 -11.73
CA ASN A 53 7.70 7.23 -12.59
C ASN A 53 8.04 8.51 -11.81
N GLN A 54 7.16 8.93 -10.90
CA GLN A 54 7.45 10.02 -9.97
C GLN A 54 8.64 9.71 -9.08
N PHE A 55 8.80 8.46 -8.61
CA PHE A 55 9.97 8.05 -7.86
C PHE A 55 11.27 8.13 -8.68
N LYS A 56 11.24 7.75 -9.97
CA LYS A 56 12.39 7.92 -10.87
C LYS A 56 12.75 9.40 -11.06
N GLU A 57 11.75 10.26 -11.22
CA GLU A 57 11.96 11.71 -11.34
C GLU A 57 12.52 12.30 -10.03
N TYR A 58 11.98 11.85 -8.89
CA TYR A 58 12.49 12.19 -7.55
C TYR A 58 13.98 11.86 -7.41
N ILE A 59 14.42 10.68 -7.87
CA ILE A 59 15.83 10.29 -7.81
C ILE A 59 16.71 11.29 -8.58
N THR A 60 16.27 11.71 -9.77
CA THR A 60 16.98 12.72 -10.57
C THR A 60 17.07 14.05 -9.84
N LYS A 61 15.96 14.54 -9.26
CA LYS A 61 15.92 15.78 -8.49
C LYS A 61 16.77 15.70 -7.23
N LEU A 62 16.73 14.58 -6.53
CA LEU A 62 17.54 14.33 -5.33
C LEU A 62 19.02 14.39 -5.66
N LYS A 63 19.46 13.70 -6.73
CA LYS A 63 20.86 13.78 -7.21
C LYS A 63 21.29 15.21 -7.52
N GLY A 64 20.44 15.99 -8.18
CA GLY A 64 20.72 17.42 -8.44
C GLY A 64 20.85 18.25 -7.16
N ALA A 65 20.06 17.94 -6.12
CA ALA A 65 20.06 18.69 -4.88
C ALA A 65 21.20 18.33 -3.91
N VAL A 66 21.62 17.07 -3.86
CA VAL A 66 22.59 16.59 -2.85
C VAL A 66 23.85 15.94 -3.40
N GLY A 67 23.95 15.78 -4.72
CA GLY A 67 25.02 15.03 -5.40
C GLY A 67 24.77 13.52 -5.44
N GLU A 68 25.48 12.82 -6.31
CA GLU A 68 25.23 11.39 -6.60
C GLU A 68 25.49 10.47 -5.40
N GLU A 69 26.65 10.60 -4.75
CA GLU A 69 27.04 9.75 -3.62
C GLU A 69 26.07 9.89 -2.44
N LYS A 70 25.68 11.12 -2.12
CA LYS A 70 24.71 11.37 -1.05
C LYS A 70 23.31 10.89 -1.42
N ALA A 71 22.88 11.03 -2.67
CA ALA A 71 21.60 10.48 -3.13
C ALA A 71 21.58 8.95 -3.02
N LYS A 72 22.66 8.27 -3.43
CA LYS A 72 22.80 6.81 -3.29
C LYS A 72 22.75 6.37 -1.82
N TYR A 73 23.40 7.11 -0.93
CA TYR A 73 23.33 6.89 0.51
C TYR A 73 21.88 7.03 1.03
N ILE A 74 21.17 8.10 0.64
CA ILE A 74 19.78 8.33 1.05
C ILE A 74 18.87 7.19 0.56
N LEU A 75 18.96 6.79 -0.71
CA LEU A 75 18.11 5.74 -1.28
C LEU A 75 18.32 4.39 -0.57
N SER A 76 19.57 4.02 -0.31
CA SER A 76 19.90 2.75 0.35
C SER A 76 19.56 2.70 1.84
N ASN A 77 19.44 3.86 2.51
CA ASN A 77 19.16 3.93 3.95
C ASN A 77 17.73 4.37 4.29
N SER A 78 16.98 4.90 3.31
CA SER A 78 15.57 5.23 3.45
C SER A 78 14.70 4.00 3.69
N ILE A 79 13.58 4.22 4.39
CA ILE A 79 12.51 3.23 4.55
C ILE A 79 11.42 3.54 3.52
N TYR A 80 10.99 2.51 2.81
CA TYR A 80 9.96 2.58 1.79
C TYR A 80 8.70 1.88 2.31
N LEU A 81 7.60 2.62 2.42
CA LEU A 81 6.31 2.10 2.84
C LEU A 81 5.42 1.94 1.60
N VAL A 82 5.00 0.71 1.32
CA VAL A 82 4.13 0.39 0.18
C VAL A 82 2.78 -0.04 0.72
N VAL A 83 1.76 0.77 0.45
CA VAL A 83 0.37 0.55 0.87
C VAL A 83 -0.51 0.58 -0.36
N ALA A 84 -0.90 -0.61 -0.82
CA ALA A 84 -1.77 -0.82 -1.98
C ALA A 84 -2.47 -2.20 -1.82
N GLY A 85 -3.52 -2.47 -2.61
CA GLY A 85 -4.27 -3.73 -2.53
C GLY A 85 -5.70 -3.58 -2.02
N SER A 86 -5.97 -2.63 -1.12
CA SER A 86 -7.29 -2.47 -0.51
C SER A 86 -8.36 -2.05 -1.51
N ASP A 87 -8.05 -1.09 -2.39
CA ASP A 87 -8.97 -0.63 -3.44
C ASP A 87 -9.17 -1.69 -4.54
N ASP A 88 -8.15 -2.50 -4.81
CA ASP A 88 -8.23 -3.62 -5.74
C ASP A 88 -9.30 -4.63 -5.28
N VAL A 89 -9.21 -5.06 -4.02
CA VAL A 89 -10.15 -6.02 -3.44
C VAL A 89 -11.52 -5.37 -3.20
N ALA A 90 -11.57 -4.29 -2.41
CA ALA A 90 -12.83 -3.73 -1.93
C ALA A 90 -13.69 -3.15 -3.05
N ASN A 91 -13.08 -2.37 -3.94
CA ASN A 91 -13.80 -1.59 -4.94
C ASN A 91 -13.83 -2.29 -6.29
N THR A 92 -12.67 -2.72 -6.79
CA THR A 92 -12.56 -3.24 -8.17
C THR A 92 -13.09 -4.66 -8.29
N TYR A 93 -12.66 -5.55 -7.40
CA TYR A 93 -13.13 -6.92 -7.38
C TYR A 93 -14.59 -6.99 -6.92
N PHE A 94 -14.94 -6.40 -5.79
CA PHE A 94 -16.27 -6.59 -5.21
C PHE A 94 -17.32 -5.53 -5.57
N THR A 95 -17.12 -4.25 -5.23
CA THR A 95 -18.16 -3.22 -5.38
C THR A 95 -18.54 -3.00 -6.85
N ILE A 96 -17.56 -2.85 -7.73
CA ILE A 96 -17.77 -2.64 -9.16
C ILE A 96 -17.96 -4.00 -9.86
N GLY A 97 -17.27 -5.05 -9.42
CA GLY A 97 -17.51 -6.41 -9.89
C GLY A 97 -16.87 -6.75 -11.24
N THR A 98 -16.18 -5.82 -11.91
CA THR A 98 -15.61 -6.04 -13.25
C THR A 98 -14.61 -7.20 -13.27
N ARG A 99 -13.80 -7.33 -12.21
CA ARG A 99 -12.80 -8.40 -12.10
C ARG A 99 -13.39 -9.75 -11.70
N ARG A 100 -14.56 -9.80 -11.05
CA ARG A 100 -15.24 -11.06 -10.70
C ARG A 100 -15.74 -11.84 -11.91
N VAL A 101 -15.97 -11.15 -13.03
CA VAL A 101 -16.35 -11.80 -14.30
C VAL A 101 -15.14 -12.45 -14.99
N GLN A 102 -13.92 -12.04 -14.63
CA GLN A 102 -12.68 -12.45 -15.29
C GLN A 102 -11.84 -13.40 -14.44
N TYR A 103 -11.94 -13.28 -13.11
CA TYR A 103 -11.10 -13.99 -12.15
C TYR A 103 -11.93 -14.51 -10.98
N ASP A 104 -11.65 -15.75 -10.57
CA ASP A 104 -11.93 -16.14 -9.19
C ASP A 104 -10.99 -15.38 -8.23
N ILE A 105 -11.26 -15.48 -6.92
CA ILE A 105 -10.51 -14.66 -5.97
C ILE A 105 -9.05 -15.10 -5.85
N SER A 106 -8.76 -16.39 -6.05
CA SER A 106 -7.41 -16.93 -5.96
C SER A 106 -6.53 -16.42 -7.11
N SER A 107 -7.03 -16.47 -8.34
CA SER A 107 -6.35 -15.99 -9.54
C SER A 107 -6.25 -14.46 -9.58
N TYR A 108 -7.24 -13.73 -9.05
CA TYR A 108 -7.11 -12.29 -8.87
C TYR A 108 -6.01 -11.94 -7.88
N ALA A 109 -5.92 -12.67 -6.76
CA ALA A 109 -4.83 -12.51 -5.80
C ALA A 109 -3.45 -12.78 -6.43
N ASP A 110 -3.33 -13.79 -7.31
CA ASP A 110 -2.08 -14.04 -8.05
C ASP A 110 -1.67 -12.85 -8.93
N LEU A 111 -2.65 -12.22 -9.61
CA LEU A 111 -2.42 -11.01 -10.39
C LEU A 111 -1.91 -9.85 -9.53
N LEU A 112 -2.56 -9.59 -8.38
CA LEU A 112 -2.14 -8.52 -7.46
C LEU A 112 -0.73 -8.77 -6.90
N VAL A 113 -0.44 -10.01 -6.48
CA VAL A 113 0.86 -10.39 -5.92
C VAL A 113 1.98 -10.33 -6.96
N SER A 114 1.70 -10.70 -8.21
CA SER A 114 2.64 -10.54 -9.32
C SER A 114 2.97 -9.07 -9.59
N SER A 115 1.95 -8.21 -9.64
CA SER A 115 2.12 -6.77 -9.77
C SER A 115 2.90 -6.16 -8.59
N ALA A 116 2.57 -6.54 -7.36
CA ALA A 116 3.28 -6.10 -6.16
C ALA A 116 4.76 -6.51 -6.19
N SER A 117 5.03 -7.78 -6.53
CA SER A 117 6.40 -8.32 -6.63
C SER A 117 7.21 -7.60 -7.70
N SER A 118 6.59 -7.27 -8.84
CA SER A 118 7.23 -6.50 -9.92
C SER A 118 7.58 -5.08 -9.46
N PHE A 119 6.63 -4.40 -8.81
CA PHE A 119 6.85 -3.05 -8.28
C PHE A 119 8.00 -3.01 -7.26
N ILE A 120 8.07 -4.00 -6.35
CA ILE A 120 9.13 -4.10 -5.34
C ILE A 120 10.50 -4.30 -6.00
N GLN A 121 10.58 -5.19 -6.99
CA GLN A 121 11.81 -5.38 -7.75
C GLN A 121 12.24 -4.11 -8.49
N ASP A 122 11.30 -3.33 -9.01
CA ASP A 122 11.61 -2.09 -9.71
C ASP A 122 12.13 -1.00 -8.77
N ILE A 123 11.52 -0.78 -7.60
CA ILE A 123 12.08 0.17 -6.63
C ILE A 123 13.42 -0.32 -6.05
N TYR A 124 13.61 -1.63 -5.92
CA TYR A 124 14.88 -2.22 -5.52
C TYR A 124 15.99 -1.93 -6.56
N LYS A 125 15.71 -2.11 -7.86
CA LYS A 125 16.65 -1.75 -8.94
C LYS A 125 17.03 -0.26 -8.91
N LEU A 126 16.13 0.58 -8.41
CA LEU A 126 16.33 2.03 -8.25
C LEU A 126 17.06 2.42 -6.95
N GLY A 127 17.43 1.46 -6.09
CA GLY A 127 18.26 1.69 -4.91
C GLY A 127 17.54 1.48 -3.57
N ALA A 128 16.25 1.15 -3.56
CA ALA A 128 15.53 0.84 -2.33
C ALA A 128 16.09 -0.44 -1.67
N ARG A 129 16.31 -0.41 -0.36
CA ARG A 129 16.82 -1.56 0.40
C ARG A 129 15.99 -1.94 1.61
N ARG A 130 15.20 -1.04 2.18
CA ARG A 130 14.36 -1.30 3.36
C ARG A 130 12.90 -1.06 2.99
N ILE A 131 12.19 -2.12 2.64
CA ILE A 131 10.85 -2.04 2.04
C ILE A 131 9.86 -2.72 2.98
N ALA A 132 8.84 -1.99 3.44
CA ALA A 132 7.73 -2.52 4.21
C ALA A 132 6.47 -2.47 3.35
N VAL A 133 5.83 -3.62 3.17
CA VAL A 133 4.65 -3.80 2.32
C VAL A 133 3.49 -4.18 3.23
N PHE A 134 2.43 -3.38 3.19
CA PHE A 134 1.27 -3.54 4.06
C PHE A 134 0.27 -4.51 3.45
N GLY A 135 -0.27 -5.40 4.29
CA GLY A 135 -1.39 -6.25 3.90
C GLY A 135 -2.68 -5.46 3.65
N VAL A 136 -3.66 -6.12 3.04
CA VAL A 136 -5.02 -5.65 2.89
C VAL A 136 -5.73 -5.75 4.26
N PRO A 137 -6.38 -4.68 4.75
CA PRO A 137 -7.12 -4.71 6.02
C PRO A 137 -8.40 -5.57 5.91
N PRO A 138 -9.19 -5.76 6.98
CA PRO A 138 -10.51 -6.38 6.90
C PRO A 138 -11.50 -5.50 6.10
N VAL A 139 -11.37 -5.49 4.77
CA VAL A 139 -12.10 -4.60 3.87
C VAL A 139 -13.61 -4.80 3.89
N GLY A 140 -14.09 -5.99 4.27
CA GLY A 140 -15.52 -6.25 4.48
C GLY A 140 -16.10 -5.47 5.66
N CYS A 141 -15.27 -5.00 6.58
CA CYS A 141 -15.67 -4.21 7.73
C CYS A 141 -15.63 -2.69 7.50
N LEU A 142 -15.20 -2.23 6.33
CA LEU A 142 -15.21 -0.81 5.99
C LEU A 142 -16.66 -0.27 5.98
N PRO A 143 -16.91 0.99 6.40
CA PRO A 143 -18.27 1.52 6.48
C PRO A 143 -19.07 1.41 5.17
N ALA A 144 -18.42 1.66 4.02
CA ALA A 144 -19.04 1.53 2.71
C ALA A 144 -19.42 0.06 2.40
N GLN A 145 -18.48 -0.88 2.60
CA GLN A 145 -18.71 -2.31 2.35
C GLN A 145 -19.76 -2.91 3.29
N ARG A 146 -19.81 -2.49 4.55
CA ARG A 146 -20.89 -2.88 5.49
C ARG A 146 -22.25 -2.40 5.00
N THR A 147 -22.32 -1.20 4.41
CA THR A 147 -23.57 -0.64 3.86
C THR A 147 -24.00 -1.38 2.59
N LEU A 148 -23.06 -1.71 1.72
CA LEU A 148 -23.35 -2.30 0.41
C LEU A 148 -23.55 -3.83 0.46
N ALA A 149 -22.83 -4.52 1.33
CA ALA A 149 -22.73 -5.98 1.35
C ALA A 149 -22.93 -6.62 2.74
N GLY A 150 -23.16 -5.82 3.79
CA GLY A 150 -23.35 -6.31 5.16
C GLY A 150 -24.78 -6.69 5.54
N GLY A 151 -25.72 -6.69 4.58
CA GLY A 151 -27.13 -6.92 4.83
C GLY A 151 -27.82 -5.80 5.63
N SER A 152 -29.04 -6.04 6.10
CA SER A 152 -29.85 -5.03 6.81
C SER A 152 -29.22 -4.52 8.10
N ILE A 153 -28.47 -5.39 8.80
CA ILE A 153 -27.79 -5.08 10.07
C ILE A 153 -26.38 -4.49 9.83
N ARG A 154 -25.92 -4.45 8.56
CA ARG A 154 -24.61 -3.91 8.16
C ARG A 154 -23.46 -4.60 8.90
N PHE A 155 -23.44 -5.93 8.92
CA PHE A 155 -22.30 -6.70 9.42
C PHE A 155 -21.08 -6.55 8.49
N CYS A 156 -19.91 -7.00 8.94
CA CYS A 156 -18.79 -7.16 8.03
C CYS A 156 -19.14 -8.15 6.92
N ALA A 157 -18.79 -7.82 5.68
CA ALA A 157 -18.98 -8.72 4.54
C ALA A 157 -17.91 -9.82 4.55
N GLU A 158 -18.27 -11.00 5.03
CA GLU A 158 -17.33 -12.12 5.20
C GLU A 158 -16.59 -12.54 3.92
N PRO A 159 -17.24 -12.63 2.72
CA PRO A 159 -16.52 -12.96 1.49
C PRO A 159 -15.41 -11.95 1.14
N TYR A 160 -15.56 -10.68 1.54
CA TYR A 160 -14.57 -9.63 1.28
C TYR A 160 -13.37 -9.78 2.23
N ASN A 161 -13.63 -10.16 3.47
CA ASN A 161 -12.59 -10.45 4.46
C ASN A 161 -11.79 -11.70 4.10
N GLN A 162 -12.45 -12.76 3.62
CA GLN A 162 -11.77 -13.97 3.13
C GLN A 162 -10.88 -13.67 1.93
N ALA A 163 -11.36 -12.84 1.00
CA ALA A 163 -10.57 -12.37 -0.12
C ALA A 163 -9.31 -11.61 0.31
N ALA A 164 -9.43 -10.69 1.27
CA ALA A 164 -8.27 -9.99 1.82
C ALA A 164 -7.26 -10.94 2.46
N GLN A 165 -7.72 -11.96 3.21
CA GLN A 165 -6.85 -12.97 3.81
C GLN A 165 -6.13 -13.81 2.75
N ILE A 166 -6.80 -14.20 1.66
CA ILE A 166 -6.17 -14.93 0.54
C ILE A 166 -5.07 -14.07 -0.10
N VAL A 167 -5.35 -12.79 -0.38
CA VAL A 167 -4.34 -11.86 -0.92
C VAL A 167 -3.17 -11.73 0.04
N ASN A 168 -3.43 -11.55 1.34
CA ASN A 168 -2.39 -11.40 2.35
C ASN A 168 -1.50 -12.62 2.49
N ALA A 169 -2.07 -13.83 2.51
CA ALA A 169 -1.31 -15.06 2.61
C ALA A 169 -0.36 -15.25 1.41
N LYS A 170 -0.86 -15.01 0.20
CA LYS A 170 -0.05 -15.08 -1.03
C LYS A 170 1.01 -13.97 -1.07
N LEU A 171 0.65 -12.75 -0.68
CA LEU A 171 1.56 -11.62 -0.62
C LEU A 171 2.70 -11.88 0.36
N SER A 172 2.41 -12.30 1.59
CA SER A 172 3.44 -12.64 2.59
C SER A 172 4.44 -13.67 2.04
N THR A 173 3.92 -14.75 1.44
CA THR A 173 4.76 -15.81 0.84
C THR A 173 5.67 -15.27 -0.26
N ALA A 174 5.15 -14.41 -1.14
CA ALA A 174 5.95 -13.81 -2.21
C ALA A 174 7.02 -12.85 -1.68
N LEU A 175 6.71 -12.07 -0.65
CA LEU A 175 7.66 -11.14 -0.02
C LEU A 175 8.79 -11.88 0.71
N ASP A 176 8.49 -13.01 1.35
CA ASP A 176 9.50 -13.87 1.96
C ASP A 176 10.47 -14.42 0.90
N SER A 177 9.94 -14.84 -0.27
CA SER A 177 10.78 -15.26 -1.40
C SER A 177 11.63 -14.10 -1.95
N LEU A 178 11.09 -12.89 -2.04
CA LEU A 178 11.84 -11.72 -2.49
C LEU A 178 12.98 -11.37 -1.54
N THR A 179 12.76 -11.50 -0.23
CA THR A 179 13.81 -11.27 0.77
C THR A 179 15.02 -12.18 0.57
N GLY A 180 14.80 -13.43 0.16
CA GLY A 180 15.88 -14.38 -0.14
C GLY A 180 16.61 -14.12 -1.48
N THR A 181 16.03 -13.34 -2.38
CA THR A 181 16.55 -13.14 -3.75
C THR A 181 17.11 -11.74 -4.00
N LEU A 182 16.78 -10.76 -3.16
CA LEU A 182 17.21 -9.38 -3.29
C LEU A 182 18.37 -9.09 -2.32
N PRO A 183 19.64 -9.17 -2.78
CA PRO A 183 20.79 -9.06 -1.89
C PRO A 183 20.87 -7.70 -1.20
N GLN A 184 21.37 -7.71 0.03
CA GLN A 184 21.54 -6.51 0.87
C GLN A 184 20.25 -5.71 1.06
N SER A 185 19.09 -6.34 0.91
CA SER A 185 17.79 -5.73 1.14
C SER A 185 17.04 -6.45 2.25
N ARG A 186 16.04 -5.75 2.80
CA ARG A 186 15.06 -6.28 3.72
C ARG A 186 13.69 -5.87 3.20
N VAL A 187 12.92 -6.85 2.76
CA VAL A 187 11.52 -6.70 2.40
C VAL A 187 10.71 -7.32 3.54
N VAL A 188 9.76 -6.60 4.11
CA VAL A 188 8.93 -7.11 5.20
C VAL A 188 7.46 -6.95 4.87
N TYR A 189 6.71 -8.00 5.15
CA TYR A 189 5.25 -7.94 5.22
C TYR A 189 4.84 -7.30 6.56
N ILE A 190 3.89 -6.36 6.50
CA ILE A 190 3.27 -5.75 7.68
C ILE A 190 1.81 -6.20 7.74
N ASP A 191 1.50 -7.03 8.73
CA ASP A 191 0.13 -7.42 9.03
C ASP A 191 -0.61 -6.26 9.69
N ILE A 192 -1.54 -5.67 8.93
CA ILE A 192 -2.53 -4.72 9.47
C ILE A 192 -3.93 -5.33 9.59
N TYR A 193 -4.15 -6.54 9.06
CA TYR A 193 -5.46 -7.17 9.08
C TYR A 193 -5.84 -7.53 10.51
N THR A 194 -4.97 -8.27 11.20
CA THR A 194 -5.22 -8.78 12.55
C THR A 194 -5.44 -7.66 13.58
N PRO A 195 -4.56 -6.65 13.72
CA PRO A 195 -4.75 -5.61 14.72
C PRO A 195 -5.98 -4.74 14.44
N LEU A 196 -6.30 -4.44 13.17
CA LEU A 196 -7.50 -3.68 12.84
C LEU A 196 -8.78 -4.48 13.10
N LEU A 197 -8.76 -5.79 12.83
CA LEU A 197 -9.90 -6.65 13.15
C LEU A 197 -10.10 -6.78 14.67
N ASP A 198 -9.04 -6.92 15.47
CA ASP A 198 -9.17 -6.96 16.93
C ASP A 198 -9.78 -5.66 17.46
N LEU A 199 -9.35 -4.51 16.93
CA LEU A 199 -9.93 -3.20 17.27
C LEU A 199 -11.42 -3.12 16.93
N ILE A 200 -11.82 -3.62 15.75
CA ILE A 200 -13.22 -3.63 15.32
C ILE A 200 -14.08 -4.55 16.21
N MET A 201 -13.55 -5.71 16.59
CA MET A 201 -14.28 -6.71 17.37
C MET A 201 -14.30 -6.40 18.87
N TYR A 202 -13.27 -5.72 19.37
CA TYR A 202 -13.08 -5.44 20.79
C TYR A 202 -12.71 -3.97 21.04
N PRO A 203 -13.54 -2.99 20.63
CA PRO A 203 -13.21 -1.58 20.75
C PRO A 203 -12.90 -1.15 22.20
N GLN A 204 -13.57 -1.78 23.18
CA GLN A 204 -13.38 -1.52 24.61
C GLN A 204 -11.95 -1.79 25.12
N LYS A 205 -11.15 -2.60 24.41
CA LYS A 205 -9.72 -2.78 24.75
C LYS A 205 -8.86 -1.57 24.39
N TYR A 206 -9.34 -0.74 23.46
CA TYR A 206 -8.58 0.35 22.82
C TYR A 206 -9.09 1.74 23.19
N GLY A 207 -10.21 1.81 23.92
CA GLY A 207 -10.80 3.06 24.43
C GLY A 207 -12.32 2.95 24.55
N GLU A 208 -12.92 3.94 25.23
CA GLU A 208 -14.37 4.08 25.30
C GLU A 208 -14.93 4.48 23.91
N PRO A 209 -16.12 3.99 23.52
CA PRO A 209 -16.81 4.49 22.34
C PRO A 209 -17.03 6.00 22.47
N VAL A 210 -16.63 6.76 21.45
CA VAL A 210 -16.96 8.20 21.39
C VAL A 210 -18.48 8.30 21.24
N SER A 211 -19.18 8.74 22.29
CA SER A 211 -20.59 9.08 22.21
C SER A 211 -20.75 10.31 21.31
N TYR A 212 -21.45 10.15 20.21
CA TYR A 212 -21.97 11.29 19.46
C TYR A 212 -23.33 11.62 20.10
N ASP A 213 -23.33 12.56 21.04
CA ASP A 213 -24.54 13.26 21.48
C ASP A 213 -25.02 14.23 20.38
#